data_AF-A0A7J8RPA7-F1
#
_entry.id   AF-A0A7J8RPA7-F1
#
_cell.length_a   1.000
_cell.length_b   1.000
_cell.length_c   1.000
_cell.angle_alpha   90.00
_cell.angle_beta   90.00
_cell.angle_gamma   90.00
#
_symmetry.space_group_name_H-M   'P 1'
#
loop_
_entity.id
_entity.type
_entity.pdbx_description
1 polymer ?
#
loop_
_entity_poly.entity_id
_entity_poly.type
_entity_poly.pdbx_seq_one_letter_code
_entity_poly.pdbx_strand_id
1 'polypeptide(L)'
;MAGITARISWSHRNLTYGYQEFKFPNQPDSSSSDIEFGFLEDGDDGFFFGSCNGSADEVRGNEMADLGFGNDDGDDDEGKEKDGIGVENAGDYWESQHQLLEGTLRRTSSLESRIRNAAKEALNDVRRLGIVCGCGKSMTESCRVCVMREVCCRLQNAGFNTAVCRSKWRSSANIPSGEHTFLDVIEESRKGEVRVIVELNLRAEFEIARASDDYNRLVQRLPQIYVGKVERLNNVIKI
;
A
#
# COMPACT_ATOMS: atom_id res chain seq x y z
N MET A 1 -32.50 -43.91 -14.17
CA MET A 1 -32.31 -42.80 -13.21
C MET A 1 -31.38 -41.78 -13.85
N ALA A 2 -31.91 -40.66 -14.31
CA ALA A 2 -31.14 -39.59 -14.94
C ALA A 2 -30.96 -38.45 -13.92
N GLY A 3 -29.71 -38.12 -13.60
CA GLY A 3 -29.36 -37.10 -12.62
C GLY A 3 -29.70 -35.70 -13.13
N ILE A 4 -30.52 -34.98 -12.38
CA ILE A 4 -30.84 -33.57 -12.61
C ILE A 4 -29.58 -32.77 -12.27
N THR A 5 -28.88 -32.31 -13.30
CA THR A 5 -27.80 -31.34 -13.16
C THR A 5 -28.43 -29.97 -12.94
N ALA A 6 -28.46 -29.54 -11.68
CA ALA A 6 -28.86 -28.19 -11.31
C ALA A 6 -27.83 -27.19 -11.89
N ARG A 7 -28.22 -26.50 -12.97
CA ARG A 7 -27.52 -25.30 -13.44
C ARG A 7 -27.73 -24.22 -12.39
N ILE A 8 -26.68 -23.93 -11.62
CA ILE A 8 -26.65 -22.78 -10.74
C ILE A 8 -26.69 -21.55 -11.65
N SER A 9 -27.81 -20.83 -11.59
CA SER A 9 -28.01 -19.58 -12.31
C SER A 9 -27.06 -18.54 -11.73
N TRP A 10 -25.97 -18.24 -12.45
CA TRP A 10 -25.20 -17.03 -12.21
C TRP A 10 -26.08 -15.85 -12.57
N SER A 11 -26.71 -15.25 -11.57
CA SER A 11 -27.24 -13.91 -11.68
C SER A 11 -26.06 -12.97 -11.92
N HIS A 12 -25.82 -12.69 -13.20
CA HIS A 12 -24.96 -11.62 -13.68
C HIS A 12 -25.41 -10.30 -13.04
N ARG A 13 -24.83 -9.94 -11.89
CA ARG A 13 -24.57 -8.53 -11.63
C ARG A 13 -23.42 -8.19 -12.55
N ASN A 14 -23.73 -7.44 -13.61
CA ASN A 14 -22.80 -6.83 -14.54
C ASN A 14 -21.63 -6.20 -13.77
N LEU A 15 -20.54 -6.96 -13.59
CA LEU A 15 -19.22 -6.42 -13.29
C LEU A 15 -18.64 -6.01 -14.64
N THR A 16 -19.21 -4.94 -15.19
CA THR A 16 -18.55 -4.15 -16.22
C THR A 16 -17.13 -3.87 -15.76
N TYR A 17 -16.18 -4.13 -16.65
CA TYR A 17 -14.78 -3.71 -16.56
C TYR A 17 -14.71 -2.25 -16.09
N GLY A 18 -14.56 -2.03 -14.78
CA GLY A 18 -14.78 -0.73 -14.16
C GLY A 18 -14.29 -0.75 -12.73
N TYR A 19 -13.38 0.18 -12.42
CA TYR A 19 -12.80 0.38 -11.10
C TYR A 19 -13.90 0.64 -10.08
N GLN A 20 -14.10 -0.27 -9.13
CA GLN A 20 -14.99 -0.01 -8.00
C GLN A 20 -14.24 0.84 -6.98
N GLU A 21 -14.78 2.03 -6.70
CA GLU A 21 -14.25 2.95 -5.71
C GLU A 21 -14.57 2.41 -4.31
N PHE A 22 -13.53 2.05 -3.56
CA PHE A 22 -13.67 1.56 -2.19
C PHE A 22 -13.50 2.73 -1.21
N LYS A 23 -14.53 3.01 -0.40
CA LYS A 23 -14.46 3.95 0.72
C LYS A 23 -14.29 3.16 2.01
N PHE A 24 -13.25 3.47 2.78
CA PHE A 24 -13.11 2.94 4.14
C PHE A 24 -14.31 3.41 5.00
N PRO A 25 -14.86 2.57 5.88
CA PRO A 25 -15.87 3.01 6.83
C PRO A 25 -15.29 4.10 7.74
N ASN A 26 -16.03 5.21 7.89
CA ASN A 26 -15.66 6.33 8.75
C ASN A 26 -15.34 5.83 10.17
N GLN A 27 -14.20 6.23 10.73
CA GLN A 27 -13.90 6.01 12.15
C GLN A 27 -14.86 6.85 13.00
N PRO A 28 -15.36 6.33 14.14
CA PRO A 28 -16.10 7.14 15.09
C PRO A 28 -15.19 8.21 15.70
N ASP A 29 -15.73 9.42 15.75
CA ASP A 29 -15.09 10.64 16.23
C ASP A 29 -14.52 10.46 17.64
N SER A 30 -13.20 10.57 17.75
CA SER A 30 -12.56 10.86 19.01
C SER A 30 -12.67 12.37 19.24
N SER A 31 -13.65 12.73 20.06
CA SER A 31 -13.81 14.02 20.73
C SER A 31 -12.47 14.66 21.09
N SER A 32 -12.10 15.72 20.37
CA SER A 32 -11.41 16.90 20.91
C SER A 32 -11.76 18.07 20.01
N SER A 33 -12.13 19.18 20.63
CA SER A 33 -12.92 20.29 20.09
C SER A 33 -12.24 21.12 18.99
N ASP A 34 -13.12 21.82 18.28
CA ASP A 34 -12.90 23.02 17.46
C ASP A 34 -12.26 22.85 16.09
N ILE A 35 -13.11 22.70 15.08
CA ILE A 35 -12.98 23.47 13.84
C ILE A 35 -14.37 23.61 13.19
N GLU A 36 -14.93 24.81 13.36
CA GLU A 36 -16.05 25.35 12.60
C GLU A 36 -15.64 25.45 11.12
N PHE A 37 -16.26 24.64 10.26
CA PHE A 37 -16.07 24.73 8.80
C PHE A 37 -17.14 25.65 8.21
N GLY A 38 -16.71 26.87 7.89
CA GLY A 38 -17.42 27.78 7.01
C GLY A 38 -17.65 27.14 5.64
N PHE A 39 -18.93 27.13 5.26
CA PHE A 39 -19.43 26.81 3.93
C PHE A 39 -18.86 27.80 2.91
N LEU A 40 -18.27 27.32 1.81
CA LEU A 40 -18.19 28.11 0.57
C LEU A 40 -18.05 27.22 -0.67
N GLU A 41 -19.17 27.22 -1.39
CA GLU A 41 -19.49 26.95 -2.80
C GLU A 41 -18.36 26.85 -3.85
N ASP A 42 -18.59 25.87 -4.73
CA ASP A 42 -18.30 25.74 -6.17
C ASP A 42 -17.09 26.42 -6.84
N GLY A 43 -16.35 25.57 -7.56
CA GLY A 43 -15.43 25.95 -8.64
C GLY A 43 -15.26 24.78 -9.62
N ASP A 44 -16.06 24.82 -10.68
CA ASP A 44 -15.89 24.08 -11.93
C ASP A 44 -14.72 24.66 -12.74
N ASP A 45 -13.79 23.80 -13.14
CA ASP A 45 -13.01 23.84 -14.38
C ASP A 45 -12.12 22.56 -14.39
N GLY A 46 -11.94 21.79 -15.45
CA GLY A 46 -12.00 22.08 -16.87
C GLY A 46 -10.82 21.32 -17.47
N PHE A 47 -11.09 20.22 -18.17
CA PHE A 47 -10.10 19.42 -18.89
C PHE A 47 -9.28 20.28 -19.86
N PHE A 48 -7.94 20.22 -19.80
CA PHE A 48 -7.09 20.57 -20.94
C PHE A 48 -5.89 19.62 -21.10
N PHE A 49 -5.84 19.01 -22.28
CA PHE A 49 -4.75 18.22 -22.85
C PHE A 49 -3.75 19.20 -23.49
N GLY A 50 -2.43 19.02 -23.33
CA GLY A 50 -1.46 19.89 -24.00
C GLY A 50 -0.01 19.43 -23.86
N SER A 51 0.59 19.07 -24.99
CA SER A 51 1.96 18.57 -25.15
C SER A 51 3.05 19.61 -24.87
N CYS A 52 4.24 19.07 -24.60
CA CYS A 52 5.54 19.72 -24.58
C CYS A 52 5.88 20.49 -25.86
N ASN A 53 6.59 21.62 -25.70
CA ASN A 53 7.69 22.09 -26.55
C ASN A 53 8.48 23.16 -25.79
N GLY A 54 9.82 23.07 -25.82
CA GLY A 54 10.74 23.90 -25.03
C GLY A 54 11.25 25.18 -25.73
N SER A 55 12.10 25.92 -25.03
CA SER A 55 13.25 26.70 -25.55
C SER A 55 14.05 27.31 -24.38
N ALA A 56 15.32 27.57 -24.63
CA ALA A 56 16.38 27.99 -23.70
C ALA A 56 16.49 29.52 -23.46
N ASP A 57 17.36 29.84 -22.48
CA ASP A 57 18.16 31.06 -22.21
C ASP A 57 17.46 32.36 -21.77
N GLU A 58 17.79 32.86 -20.55
CA GLU A 58 18.80 33.91 -20.34
C GLU A 58 19.06 34.23 -18.84
N VAL A 59 20.35 34.23 -18.50
CA VAL A 59 21.16 35.04 -17.57
C VAL A 59 20.48 36.02 -16.59
N ARG A 60 20.83 35.91 -15.30
CA ARG A 60 21.19 37.08 -14.47
C ARG A 60 22.17 36.70 -13.36
N GLY A 61 23.42 37.14 -13.52
CA GLY A 61 24.47 37.03 -12.50
C GLY A 61 24.31 38.07 -11.38
N ASN A 62 25.01 37.82 -10.28
CA ASN A 62 25.57 38.84 -9.37
C ASN A 62 26.76 38.19 -8.62
N GLU A 63 27.91 38.86 -8.69
CA GLU A 63 29.18 38.52 -8.03
C GLU A 63 29.31 39.20 -6.64
N MET A 64 30.39 38.81 -5.93
CA MET A 64 31.12 39.45 -4.81
C MET A 64 30.57 39.24 -3.38
N ALA A 65 31.34 38.93 -2.32
CA ALA A 65 32.79 38.95 -2.04
C ALA A 65 33.13 37.82 -1.04
N ASP A 66 34.24 37.09 -1.16
CA ASP A 66 35.58 37.37 -0.59
C ASP A 66 35.58 37.93 0.84
N LEU A 67 35.82 37.06 1.83
CA LEU A 67 36.64 37.32 3.02
C LEU A 67 37.10 35.98 3.62
N GLY A 68 38.35 35.62 3.33
CA GLY A 68 39.08 34.60 4.08
C GLY A 68 39.70 35.19 5.35
N PHE A 69 39.59 34.48 6.47
CA PHE A 69 40.48 34.61 7.63
C PHE A 69 40.83 33.21 8.13
N GLY A 70 42.12 32.98 8.31
CA GLY A 70 42.71 31.66 8.58
C GLY A 70 42.72 31.25 10.05
N ASN A 71 42.91 29.93 10.19
CA ASN A 71 43.49 29.08 11.24
C ASN A 71 43.68 29.63 12.66
N ASP A 72 43.18 28.85 13.63
CA ASP A 72 43.79 28.70 14.96
C ASP A 72 43.71 27.20 15.35
N ASP A 73 44.88 26.60 15.56
CA ASP A 73 45.11 25.27 16.12
C ASP A 73 45.12 25.37 17.65
N GLY A 74 44.39 24.50 18.34
CA GLY A 74 44.40 24.39 19.79
C GLY A 74 43.86 23.04 20.27
N ASP A 75 44.78 22.18 20.68
CA ASP A 75 44.61 20.84 21.26
C ASP A 75 43.92 20.84 22.64
N ASP A 76 43.52 19.62 23.04
CA ASP A 76 43.23 19.12 24.40
C ASP A 76 41.92 19.54 25.08
N ASP A 77 41.02 18.58 25.31
CA ASP A 77 40.93 17.86 26.59
C ASP A 77 39.65 16.99 26.68
N GLU A 78 39.80 15.91 27.42
CA GLU A 78 38.89 14.80 27.64
C GLU A 78 37.51 15.20 28.19
N GLY A 79 36.47 14.64 27.58
CA GLY A 79 35.11 14.71 28.07
C GLY A 79 34.28 13.55 27.53
N LYS A 80 34.64 12.32 27.87
CA LYS A 80 33.73 11.17 27.72
C LYS A 80 32.57 11.32 28.72
N GLU A 81 31.58 12.12 28.37
CA GLU A 81 30.22 11.91 28.87
C GLU A 81 29.50 11.05 27.82
N LYS A 82 29.65 9.73 27.96
CA LYS A 82 28.64 8.82 27.44
C LYS A 82 27.40 9.06 28.29
N ASP A 83 26.54 9.97 27.84
CA ASP A 83 25.15 10.03 28.27
C ASP A 83 24.52 8.67 27.97
N GLY A 84 24.54 7.81 28.99
CA GLY A 84 23.83 6.55 29.02
C GLY A 84 22.34 6.85 29.13
N ILE A 85 21.73 7.22 28.01
CA ILE A 85 20.28 7.40 27.90
C ILE A 85 19.80 6.63 26.67
N GLY A 86 19.26 5.42 26.90
CA GLY A 86 18.20 4.88 26.04
C GLY A 86 18.45 3.60 25.24
N VAL A 87 19.53 2.86 25.44
CA VAL A 87 19.76 1.61 24.65
C VAL A 87 18.84 0.46 25.08
N GLU A 88 18.51 0.36 26.36
CA GLU A 88 17.59 -0.66 26.90
C GLU A 88 16.14 -0.46 26.43
N ASN A 89 15.66 0.78 26.34
CA ASN A 89 14.28 1.08 25.93
C ASN A 89 14.02 0.92 24.42
N ALA A 90 15.03 1.13 23.57
CA ALA A 90 14.84 1.03 22.11
C ALA A 90 14.72 -0.43 21.64
N GLY A 91 15.51 -1.34 22.22
CA GLY A 91 15.41 -2.77 21.96
C GLY A 91 14.04 -3.33 22.36
N ASP A 92 13.60 -3.00 23.57
CA ASP A 92 12.31 -3.44 24.13
C ASP A 92 11.12 -2.93 23.29
N TYR A 93 11.22 -1.72 22.73
CA TYR A 93 10.21 -1.17 21.81
C TYR A 93 10.08 -2.01 20.53
N TRP A 94 11.20 -2.26 19.83
CA TRP A 94 11.17 -3.01 18.57
C TRP A 94 10.76 -4.46 18.75
N GLU A 95 11.18 -5.09 19.85
CA GLU A 95 10.73 -6.44 20.21
C GLU A 95 9.21 -6.47 20.46
N SER A 96 8.67 -5.46 21.14
CA SER A 96 7.23 -5.30 21.32
C SER A 96 6.49 -5.12 19.99
N GLN A 97 7.01 -4.31 19.06
CA GLN A 97 6.43 -4.16 17.72
C GLN A 97 6.47 -5.46 16.92
N HIS A 98 7.58 -6.22 17.00
CA HIS A 98 7.68 -7.54 16.39
C HIS A 98 6.63 -8.50 16.94
N GLN A 99 6.46 -8.56 18.26
CA GLN A 99 5.48 -9.43 18.89
C GLN A 99 4.04 -9.04 18.51
N LEU A 100 3.75 -7.74 18.45
CA LEU A 100 2.45 -7.22 18.01
C LEU A 100 2.17 -7.57 16.55
N LEU A 101 3.16 -7.42 15.68
CA LEU A 101 3.05 -7.77 14.27
C LEU A 101 2.80 -9.26 14.09
N GLU A 102 3.59 -10.12 14.73
CA GLU A 102 3.41 -11.56 14.65
C GLU A 102 2.05 -12.00 15.23
N GLY A 103 1.65 -11.44 16.37
CA GLY A 103 0.34 -11.70 16.97
C GLY A 103 -0.80 -11.32 16.04
N THR A 104 -0.66 -10.22 15.31
CA THR A 104 -1.66 -9.76 14.33
C THR A 104 -1.70 -10.67 13.11
N LEU A 105 -0.56 -11.05 12.55
CA LEU A 105 -0.47 -11.87 11.33
C LEU A 105 -0.80 -13.36 11.54
N ARG A 106 -0.56 -13.92 12.73
CA ARG A 106 -0.81 -15.35 13.04
C ARG A 106 -2.28 -15.76 12.87
N ARG A 107 -3.21 -14.82 13.03
CA ARG A 107 -4.64 -15.09 12.90
C ARG A 107 -4.98 -15.20 11.42
N THR A 108 -5.26 -16.40 10.89
CA THR A 108 -5.73 -16.61 9.51
C THR A 108 -6.98 -17.49 9.47
N SER A 109 -7.96 -17.14 8.65
CA SER A 109 -9.14 -17.99 8.41
C SER A 109 -8.88 -19.03 7.31
N SER A 110 -9.75 -20.04 7.19
CA SER A 110 -9.66 -21.03 6.11
C SER A 110 -9.86 -20.40 4.72
N LEU A 111 -10.77 -19.42 4.60
CA LEU A 111 -10.95 -18.61 3.40
C LEU A 111 -9.66 -17.87 3.03
N GLU A 112 -9.07 -17.16 3.99
CA GLU A 112 -7.84 -16.40 3.76
C GLU A 112 -6.68 -17.31 3.33
N SER A 113 -6.55 -18.50 3.91
CA SER A 113 -5.54 -19.47 3.51
C SER A 113 -5.77 -20.02 2.09
N ARG A 114 -7.02 -20.32 1.71
CA ARG A 114 -7.36 -20.74 0.34
C ARG A 114 -7.03 -19.66 -0.68
N ILE A 115 -7.44 -18.42 -0.42
CA ILE A 115 -7.16 -17.27 -1.28
C ILE A 115 -5.64 -17.03 -1.37
N ARG A 116 -4.92 -17.08 -0.25
CA ARG A 116 -3.46 -16.87 -0.23
C ARG A 116 -2.72 -17.89 -1.09
N ASN A 117 -3.10 -19.17 -0.99
CA ASN A 117 -2.50 -20.22 -1.80
C ASN A 117 -2.79 -20.02 -3.30
N ALA A 118 -4.05 -19.74 -3.64
CA ALA A 118 -4.44 -19.48 -5.03
C ALA A 118 -3.76 -18.22 -5.60
N ALA A 119 -3.64 -17.15 -4.83
CA ALA A 119 -2.94 -15.93 -5.24
C ALA A 119 -1.43 -16.18 -5.43
N LYS A 120 -0.82 -17.00 -4.57
CA LYS A 120 0.59 -17.40 -4.68
C LYS A 120 0.84 -18.23 -5.94
N GLU A 121 -0.03 -19.20 -6.22
CA GLU A 121 0.02 -20.00 -7.44
C GLU A 121 -0.15 -19.12 -8.69
N ALA A 122 -1.18 -18.26 -8.70
CA ALA A 122 -1.42 -17.33 -9.79
C ALA A 122 -0.20 -16.43 -10.06
N LEU A 123 0.41 -15.85 -9.02
CA LEU A 123 1.62 -15.03 -9.17
C LEU A 123 2.81 -15.81 -9.72
N ASN A 124 3.02 -17.04 -9.26
CA ASN A 124 4.11 -17.88 -9.76
C ASN A 124 3.91 -18.25 -11.23
N ASP A 125 2.68 -18.58 -11.63
CA ASP A 125 2.36 -18.86 -13.02
C ASP A 125 2.51 -17.60 -13.89
N VAL A 126 2.18 -16.41 -13.37
CA VAL A 126 2.38 -15.13 -14.07
C VAL A 126 3.87 -14.91 -14.33
N ARG A 127 4.70 -15.15 -13.31
CA ARG A 127 6.16 -15.04 -13.40
C ARG A 127 6.75 -16.08 -14.36
N ARG A 128 6.25 -17.32 -14.33
CA ARG A 128 6.74 -18.43 -15.16
C ARG A 128 6.38 -18.28 -16.63
N LEU A 129 5.11 -17.97 -16.92
CA LEU A 129 4.61 -17.89 -18.30
C LEU A 129 5.03 -16.59 -18.99
N GLY A 130 5.29 -15.54 -18.19
CA GLY A 130 5.46 -14.19 -18.70
C GLY A 130 4.12 -13.65 -19.20
N ILE A 131 3.77 -12.44 -18.77
CA ILE A 131 2.62 -11.73 -19.35
C ILE A 131 3.17 -10.74 -20.36
N VAL A 132 2.73 -10.86 -21.61
CA VAL A 132 2.91 -9.80 -22.59
C VAL A 132 1.93 -8.67 -22.24
N CYS A 133 2.44 -7.62 -21.60
CA CYS A 133 1.65 -6.44 -21.28
C CYS A 133 1.63 -5.50 -22.50
N GLY A 134 0.44 -5.15 -22.98
CA GLY A 134 0.23 -4.16 -24.05
C GLY A 134 0.37 -2.70 -23.58
N CYS A 135 0.91 -2.47 -22.38
CA CYS A 135 0.92 -1.19 -21.69
C CYS A 135 2.09 -0.28 -22.07
N GLY A 136 2.97 -0.71 -22.98
CA GLY A 136 4.06 0.09 -23.54
C GLY A 136 5.17 0.50 -22.57
N LYS A 137 5.17 0.01 -21.32
CA LYS A 137 6.22 0.28 -20.31
C LYS A 137 7.33 -0.79 -20.36
N SER A 138 8.56 -0.36 -20.10
CA SER A 138 9.84 -1.07 -20.34
C SER A 138 9.93 -2.52 -19.83
N MET A 139 10.72 -3.33 -20.54
CA MET A 139 10.85 -4.79 -20.40
C MET A 139 11.63 -5.30 -19.16
N THR A 140 11.93 -4.46 -18.18
CA THR A 140 12.79 -4.84 -17.03
C THR A 140 12.01 -5.29 -15.80
N GLU A 141 10.75 -4.88 -15.65
CA GLU A 141 9.88 -5.28 -14.54
C GLU A 141 8.47 -5.61 -15.04
N SER A 142 7.86 -6.66 -14.49
CA SER A 142 6.50 -7.05 -14.84
C SER A 142 5.52 -5.93 -14.48
N CYS A 143 4.73 -5.45 -15.43
CA CYS A 143 3.77 -4.37 -15.20
C CYS A 143 2.79 -4.73 -14.07
N ARG A 144 2.85 -4.00 -12.95
CA ARG A 144 2.03 -4.23 -11.74
C ARG A 144 0.53 -4.31 -12.04
N VAL A 145 0.02 -3.42 -12.90
CA VAL A 145 -1.40 -3.39 -13.28
C VAL A 145 -1.81 -4.67 -14.02
N CYS A 146 -1.01 -5.11 -14.99
CA CYS A 146 -1.28 -6.35 -15.72
C CYS A 146 -1.13 -7.60 -14.85
N VAL A 147 -0.11 -7.63 -13.99
CA VAL A 147 0.06 -8.72 -13.02
C VAL A 147 -1.16 -8.83 -12.13
N MET A 148 -1.63 -7.71 -11.55
CA MET A 148 -2.79 -7.70 -10.68
C MET A 148 -4.08 -8.13 -11.41
N ARG A 149 -4.27 -7.66 -12.65
CA ARG A 149 -5.40 -8.06 -13.51
C ARG A 149 -5.39 -9.55 -13.82
N GLU A 150 -4.23 -10.11 -14.17
CA GLU A 150 -4.10 -11.55 -14.45
C GLU A 150 -4.31 -12.40 -13.20
N VAL A 151 -3.77 -11.99 -12.04
CA VAL A 151 -4.02 -12.67 -10.77
C VAL A 151 -5.51 -12.62 -10.41
N CYS A 152 -6.19 -11.48 -10.62
CA CYS A 152 -7.63 -11.36 -10.43
C CYS A 152 -8.38 -12.36 -11.32
N CYS A 153 -8.07 -12.45 -12.62
CA CYS A 153 -8.69 -13.40 -13.54
C CYS A 153 -8.47 -14.86 -13.10
N ARG A 154 -7.28 -15.20 -12.59
CA ARG A 154 -7.01 -16.57 -12.10
C ARG A 154 -7.75 -16.90 -10.83
N LEU A 155 -7.89 -15.95 -9.90
CA LEU A 155 -8.71 -16.13 -8.71
C LEU A 155 -10.19 -16.31 -9.08
N GLN A 156 -10.69 -15.55 -10.05
CA GLN A 156 -12.05 -15.74 -10.58
C GLN A 156 -12.23 -17.12 -11.21
N ASN A 157 -11.27 -17.59 -12.02
CA ASN A 157 -11.30 -18.93 -12.62
C ASN A 157 -11.23 -20.05 -11.56
N ALA A 158 -10.58 -19.79 -10.42
CA ALA A 158 -10.56 -20.69 -9.26
C ALA A 158 -11.85 -20.64 -8.42
N GLY A 159 -12.84 -19.83 -8.82
CA GLY A 159 -14.16 -19.76 -8.20
C GLY A 159 -14.30 -18.71 -7.08
N PHE A 160 -13.35 -17.79 -6.94
CA PHE A 160 -13.46 -16.68 -5.99
C PHE A 160 -14.20 -15.49 -6.63
N ASN A 161 -15.11 -14.86 -5.89
CA ASN A 161 -15.67 -13.57 -6.28
C ASN A 161 -14.65 -12.48 -5.94
N THR A 162 -13.81 -12.15 -6.91
CA THR A 162 -12.68 -11.22 -6.77
C THR A 162 -12.79 -10.07 -7.75
N ALA A 163 -12.40 -8.86 -7.31
CA ALA A 163 -12.30 -7.68 -8.17
C ALA A 163 -11.01 -6.90 -7.89
N VAL A 164 -10.54 -6.14 -8.87
CA VAL A 164 -9.51 -5.12 -8.67
C VAL A 164 -10.19 -3.86 -8.14
N CYS A 165 -9.80 -3.42 -6.96
CA CYS A 165 -10.32 -2.21 -6.31
C CYS A 165 -9.25 -1.13 -6.27
N ARG A 166 -9.70 0.13 -6.31
CA ARG A 166 -8.85 1.29 -6.15
C ARG A 166 -9.41 2.21 -5.07
N SER A 167 -8.56 2.60 -4.13
CA SER A 167 -8.84 3.64 -3.16
C SER A 167 -8.09 4.91 -3.55
N LYS A 168 -8.66 6.06 -3.20
CA LYS A 168 -8.06 7.39 -3.37
C LYS A 168 -8.24 8.19 -2.10
N TRP A 169 -7.26 9.01 -1.75
CA TRP A 169 -7.36 9.93 -0.62
C TRP A 169 -6.81 11.30 -1.00
N ARG A 170 -7.41 12.33 -0.38
CA ARG A 170 -6.95 13.72 -0.51
C ARG A 170 -5.76 13.94 0.41
N SER A 171 -4.97 14.96 0.08
CA SER A 171 -3.89 15.40 0.97
C SER A 171 -4.44 15.97 2.26
N SER A 172 -3.72 15.77 3.36
CA SER A 172 -3.87 16.44 4.64
C SER A 172 -2.54 17.08 5.04
N ALA A 173 -2.47 17.75 6.20
CA ALA A 173 -1.27 18.45 6.65
C ALA A 173 0.01 17.59 6.63
N ASN A 174 -0.12 16.29 6.92
CA ASN A 174 1.01 15.36 7.03
C ASN A 174 0.99 14.21 6.02
N ILE A 175 -0.10 14.07 5.25
CA ILE A 175 -0.29 12.92 4.35
C ILE A 175 -0.52 13.47 2.95
N PRO A 176 0.34 13.19 1.96
CA PRO A 176 0.10 13.59 0.59
C PRO A 176 -1.11 12.84 0.01
N SER A 177 -1.78 13.44 -0.97
CA SER A 177 -2.82 12.74 -1.73
C SER A 177 -2.23 11.53 -2.44
N GLY A 178 -3.03 10.48 -2.59
CA GLY A 178 -2.57 9.28 -3.28
C GLY A 178 -3.70 8.36 -3.69
N GLU A 179 -3.31 7.29 -4.37
CA GLU A 179 -4.19 6.20 -4.73
C GLU A 179 -3.50 4.87 -4.49
N HIS A 180 -4.29 3.84 -4.21
CA HIS A 180 -3.79 2.49 -4.00
C HIS A 180 -4.69 1.48 -4.70
N THR A 181 -4.09 0.47 -5.32
CA THR A 181 -4.83 -0.59 -6.02
C THR A 181 -4.54 -1.93 -5.36
N PHE A 182 -5.59 -2.67 -5.07
CA PHE A 182 -5.57 -3.95 -4.37
C PHE A 182 -6.64 -4.89 -4.95
N LEU A 183 -6.66 -6.15 -4.51
CA LEU A 183 -7.75 -7.07 -4.84
C LEU A 183 -8.70 -7.20 -3.66
N ASP A 184 -10.01 -7.11 -3.91
CA ASP A 184 -11.07 -7.41 -2.94
C ASP A 184 -11.67 -8.78 -3.27
N VAL A 185 -11.91 -9.59 -2.24
CA VAL A 185 -12.56 -10.90 -2.36
C VAL A 185 -13.75 -10.95 -1.42
N ILE A 186 -14.91 -11.30 -1.98
CA ILE A 186 -16.17 -11.38 -1.25
C ILE A 186 -16.60 -12.85 -1.17
N GLU A 187 -16.83 -13.37 0.03
CA GLU A 187 -17.45 -14.69 0.24
C GLU A 187 -18.79 -14.53 0.95
N GLU A 188 -19.87 -14.97 0.31
CA GLU A 188 -21.17 -15.08 0.95
C GLU A 188 -21.20 -16.31 1.87
N SER A 189 -21.43 -16.10 3.16
CA SER A 189 -21.57 -17.17 4.14
C SER A 189 -22.96 -17.16 4.76
N ARG A 190 -23.33 -18.26 5.45
CA ARG A 190 -24.57 -18.32 6.24
C ARG A 190 -24.66 -17.24 7.32
N LYS A 191 -23.52 -16.70 7.75
CA LYS A 191 -23.41 -15.65 8.79
C LYS A 191 -23.33 -14.24 8.21
N GLY A 192 -23.47 -14.09 6.90
CA GLY A 192 -23.31 -12.83 6.17
C GLY A 192 -22.12 -12.82 5.23
N GLU A 193 -21.93 -11.69 4.59
CA GLU A 193 -20.83 -11.40 3.65
C GLU A 193 -19.52 -11.22 4.41
N VAL A 194 -18.46 -11.89 3.95
CA VAL A 194 -17.09 -11.70 4.45
C VAL A 194 -16.26 -11.10 3.33
N ARG A 195 -15.66 -9.93 3.58
CA ARG A 195 -14.73 -9.28 2.67
C ARG A 195 -13.28 -9.43 3.14
N VAL A 196 -12.40 -9.69 2.20
CA VAL A 196 -10.97 -9.90 2.43
C VAL A 196 -10.18 -9.14 1.38
N ILE A 197 -9.21 -8.36 1.82
CA ILE A 197 -8.25 -7.66 0.97
C ILE A 197 -7.07 -8.58 0.68
N VAL A 198 -6.59 -8.54 -0.56
CA VAL A 198 -5.37 -9.21 -0.99
C VAL A 198 -4.37 -8.18 -1.52
N GLU A 199 -3.21 -8.09 -0.87
CA GLU A 199 -2.04 -7.38 -1.37
C GLU A 199 -1.04 -8.36 -1.93
N LEU A 200 -0.64 -8.17 -3.18
CA LEU A 200 0.28 -9.08 -3.88
C LEU A 200 1.75 -8.86 -3.46
N ASN A 201 2.07 -7.68 -2.90
CA ASN A 201 3.39 -7.36 -2.39
C ASN A 201 3.31 -6.35 -1.22
N LEU A 202 2.68 -6.74 -0.11
CA LEU A 202 2.49 -5.85 1.04
C LEU A 202 3.83 -5.30 1.54
N ARG A 203 4.87 -6.14 1.63
CA ARG A 203 6.20 -5.75 2.10
C ARG A 203 6.74 -4.52 1.35
N ALA A 204 6.64 -4.51 0.02
CA ALA A 204 7.16 -3.41 -0.79
C ALA A 204 6.44 -2.08 -0.56
N GLU A 205 5.18 -2.10 -0.07
CA GLU A 205 4.45 -0.88 0.30
C GLU A 205 5.02 -0.20 1.55
N PHE A 206 5.82 -0.92 2.35
CA PHE A 206 6.45 -0.42 3.57
C PHE A 206 7.96 -0.20 3.39
N GLU A 207 8.52 -0.42 2.19
CA GLU A 207 9.93 -0.14 1.95
C GLU A 207 10.13 1.37 1.75
N ILE A 208 11.01 1.97 2.56
CA ILE A 208 11.35 3.40 2.48
C ILE A 208 12.84 3.58 2.22
N ALA A 209 13.20 4.64 1.48
CA ALA A 209 14.57 4.84 0.98
C ALA A 209 15.64 5.01 2.08
N ARG A 210 15.25 5.50 3.26
CA ARG A 210 16.15 5.78 4.39
C ARG A 210 15.58 5.22 5.70
N ALA A 211 15.36 3.91 5.73
CA ALA A 211 14.93 3.19 6.93
C ALA A 211 16.08 2.95 7.92
N SER A 212 15.76 2.86 9.21
CA SER A 212 16.66 2.27 10.22
C SER A 212 16.74 0.75 10.07
N ASP A 213 17.78 0.14 10.61
CA ASP A 213 17.96 -1.32 10.57
C ASP A 213 16.82 -2.07 11.28
N ASP A 214 16.35 -1.55 12.41
CA ASP A 214 15.25 -2.15 13.16
C ASP A 214 13.92 -2.08 12.39
N TYR A 215 13.65 -0.96 11.70
CA TYR A 215 12.50 -0.85 10.80
C TYR A 215 12.61 -1.85 9.65
N ASN A 216 13.79 -1.97 9.03
CA ASN A 216 14.02 -2.95 7.98
C ASN A 216 13.76 -4.39 8.47
N ARG A 217 14.19 -4.73 9.70
CA ARG A 217 13.90 -6.02 10.33
C ARG A 217 12.40 -6.24 10.51
N LEU A 218 11.64 -5.20 10.86
CA LEU A 218 10.18 -5.27 11.00
C LEU A 218 9.49 -5.51 9.65
N VAL A 219 9.87 -4.74 8.62
CA VAL A 219 9.35 -4.90 7.25
C VAL A 219 9.66 -6.28 6.68
N GLN A 220 10.84 -6.83 6.97
CA GLN A 220 11.21 -8.19 6.56
C GLN A 220 10.33 -9.29 7.17
N ARG A 221 9.61 -9.02 8.26
CA ARG A 221 8.62 -9.94 8.86
C ARG A 221 7.26 -9.88 8.17
N LEU A 222 6.97 -8.83 7.40
CA LEU A 222 5.71 -8.73 6.65
C LEU A 222 5.63 -9.80 5.57
N PRO A 223 4.45 -10.41 5.37
CA PRO A 223 4.25 -11.35 4.28
C PRO A 223 4.33 -10.59 2.94
N GLN A 224 4.89 -11.23 1.92
CA GLN A 224 4.83 -10.67 0.58
C GLN A 224 3.38 -10.62 0.09
N ILE A 225 2.64 -11.72 0.21
CA ILE A 225 1.21 -11.77 -0.12
C ILE A 225 0.41 -11.66 1.18
N TYR A 226 -0.23 -10.52 1.39
CA TYR A 226 -1.16 -10.36 2.49
C TYR A 226 -2.57 -10.76 2.04
N VAL A 227 -3.26 -11.49 2.90
CA VAL A 227 -4.68 -11.82 2.73
C VAL A 227 -5.32 -11.66 4.09
N GLY A 228 -6.29 -10.75 4.21
CA GLY A 228 -6.96 -10.50 5.48
C GLY A 228 -8.07 -9.46 5.41
N LYS A 229 -8.86 -9.38 6.48
CA LYS A 229 -9.87 -8.34 6.63
C LYS A 229 -9.25 -6.96 6.80
N VAL A 230 -10.02 -5.93 6.46
CA VAL A 230 -9.59 -4.54 6.53
C VAL A 230 -9.18 -4.11 7.94
N GLU A 231 -9.85 -4.59 8.98
CA GLU A 231 -9.54 -4.22 10.37
C GLU A 231 -8.17 -4.76 10.78
N ARG A 232 -7.83 -5.98 10.32
CA ARG A 232 -6.52 -6.57 10.59
C ARG A 232 -5.42 -5.87 9.82
N LEU A 233 -5.69 -5.45 8.57
CA LEU A 233 -4.72 -4.69 7.79
C LEU A 233 -4.46 -3.32 8.43
N ASN A 234 -5.50 -2.64 8.92
CA ASN A 234 -5.37 -1.38 9.64
C ASN A 234 -4.49 -1.52 10.90
N ASN A 235 -4.65 -2.63 11.64
CA ASN A 235 -3.78 -2.90 12.78
C ASN A 235 -2.32 -3.11 12.36
N VAL A 236 -2.05 -3.74 11.21
CA VAL A 236 -0.67 -3.88 10.68
C VAL A 236 -0.09 -2.53 10.28
N ILE A 237 -0.88 -1.65 9.64
CA ILE A 237 -0.42 -0.32 9.20
C ILE A 237 -0.05 0.59 10.38
N LYS A 238 -0.65 0.39 11.55
CA LYS A 238 -0.42 1.20 12.76
C LYS A 238 0.82 0.84 13.57
N ILE A 239 1.44 -0.31 13.27
CA ILE A 239 2.68 -0.80 13.89
C ILE A 239 3.85 -0.09 13.21
#